data_AF-A0A2T8HJ60-F1
#
_entry.id   AF-A0A2T8HJ60-F1
#
_cell.length_a   1.000
_cell.length_b   1.000
_cell.length_c   1.000
_cell.angle_alpha   90.00
_cell.angle_beta   90.00
_cell.angle_gamma   90.00
#
_symmetry.space_group_name_H-M   'P 1'
#
loop_
_entity.id
_entity.type
_entity.pdbx_description
1 polymer ?
#
loop_
_entity_poly.entity_id
_entity_poly.type
_entity_poly.pdbx_seq_one_letter_code
_entity_poly.pdbx_strand_id
1 'polypeptide(L)'
;MKQTFVFIFVLALSSILSSNGFAQQSDNRTKIQLTITFEGKEIVTDLTGVSTSFSRNPENVETSASAAKDTVKATTTDYYGGNIYLGVDAHQISDDMLRVFSKKQTRFDGKITVVDTYARTPDRAITFKDAAVLSFSQQMSTYGESYGNSAMTFSCKEIAVNGIDIEQ
;
A
#
# COMPACT_ATOMS: atom_id res chain seq x y z
N MET A 1 58.65 26.35 4.77
CA MET A 1 58.43 25.06 4.07
C MET A 1 57.86 23.97 4.98
N LYS A 2 58.39 23.74 6.21
CA LYS A 2 57.84 22.71 7.12
C LYS A 2 56.37 22.92 7.52
N GLN A 3 55.95 24.15 7.81
CA GLN A 3 54.56 24.42 8.22
C GLN A 3 53.53 24.24 7.09
N THR A 4 53.92 24.50 5.84
CA THR A 4 53.06 24.30 4.66
C THR A 4 52.79 22.81 4.41
N PHE A 5 53.80 21.96 4.66
CA PHE A 5 53.67 20.50 4.57
C PHE A 5 52.72 19.93 5.63
N VAL A 6 52.79 20.44 6.86
CA VAL A 6 51.88 20.03 7.94
C VAL A 6 50.45 20.42 7.62
N PHE A 7 50.21 21.60 7.06
CA PHE A 7 48.87 22.06 6.72
C PHE A 7 48.23 21.20 5.61
N ILE A 8 48.99 20.84 4.58
CA ILE A 8 48.53 19.94 3.50
C ILE A 8 48.26 18.54 4.05
N PHE A 9 49.09 18.05 4.96
CA PHE A 9 48.91 16.74 5.58
C PHE A 9 47.64 16.69 6.47
N VAL A 10 47.36 17.74 7.23
CA VAL A 10 46.14 17.84 8.05
C VAL A 10 44.89 17.94 7.16
N LEU A 11 44.96 18.70 6.05
CA LEU A 11 43.84 18.79 5.11
C LEU A 11 43.54 17.44 4.44
N ALA A 12 44.59 16.71 4.00
CA ALA A 12 44.46 15.39 3.40
C ALA A 12 43.96 14.32 4.39
N LEU A 13 44.30 14.44 5.68
CA LEU A 13 43.81 13.52 6.70
C LEU A 13 42.33 13.77 7.04
N SER A 14 41.88 15.03 6.96
CA SER A 14 40.48 15.39 7.21
C SER A 14 39.50 14.91 6.12
N SER A 15 39.95 14.72 4.87
CA SER A 15 39.10 14.19 3.80
C SER A 15 38.91 12.66 3.85
N ILE A 16 39.82 11.93 4.51
CA ILE A 16 39.72 10.46 4.66
C ILE A 16 38.71 10.10 5.76
N LEU A 17 38.57 10.94 6.79
CA LEU A 17 37.62 10.76 7.90
C LEU A 17 36.16 11.09 7.55
N SER A 18 35.90 11.72 6.40
CA SER A 18 34.57 12.08 5.92
C SER A 18 33.87 10.97 5.14
N SER A 19 34.48 9.78 5.04
CA SER A 19 33.93 8.63 4.30
C SER A 19 32.99 7.73 5.12
N ASN A 20 32.61 8.14 6.34
CA ASN A 20 31.38 7.66 6.96
C ASN A 20 30.19 8.27 6.21
N GLY A 21 30.05 7.87 4.94
CA GLY A 21 28.78 7.92 4.28
C GLY A 21 27.78 7.31 5.24
N PHE A 22 26.69 8.02 5.47
CA PHE A 22 25.44 7.43 5.89
C PHE A 22 25.08 6.40 4.82
N ALA A 23 25.72 5.24 4.88
CA ALA A 23 25.11 4.04 4.38
C ALA A 23 23.78 4.03 5.14
N GLN A 24 22.73 4.42 4.44
CA GLN A 24 21.40 3.94 4.71
C GLN A 24 21.55 2.42 4.72
N GLN A 25 21.99 1.86 5.84
CA GLN A 25 21.62 0.53 6.23
C GLN A 25 20.11 0.65 6.25
N SER A 26 19.48 0.23 5.16
CA SER A 26 18.05 0.02 5.11
C SER A 26 17.81 -0.97 6.24
N ASP A 27 17.47 -0.43 7.41
CA ASP A 27 16.93 -1.22 8.49
C ASP A 27 15.65 -1.79 7.89
N ASN A 28 15.76 -3.00 7.34
CA ASN A 28 14.68 -3.78 6.74
C ASN A 28 13.78 -4.32 7.85
N ARG A 29 13.51 -3.46 8.83
CA ARG A 29 12.75 -3.75 10.05
C ARG A 29 11.27 -3.73 9.76
N THR A 30 10.86 -3.02 8.72
CA THR A 30 9.45 -2.82 8.42
C THR A 30 9.11 -3.46 7.08
N LYS A 31 8.11 -4.34 7.07
CA LYS A 31 7.53 -4.90 5.85
C LYS A 31 6.06 -4.52 5.72
N ILE A 32 5.61 -4.35 4.49
CA ILE A 32 4.20 -4.13 4.18
C ILE A 32 3.61 -5.48 3.80
N GLN A 33 2.50 -5.88 4.40
CA GLN A 33 1.84 -7.14 4.11
C GLN A 33 0.39 -6.91 3.71
N LEU A 34 -0.01 -7.52 2.61
CA LEU A 34 -1.40 -7.69 2.22
C LEU A 34 -1.89 -9.04 2.74
N THR A 35 -3.01 -9.03 3.45
CA THR A 35 -3.73 -10.24 3.86
C THR A 35 -5.12 -10.21 3.22
N ILE A 36 -5.45 -11.25 2.48
CA ILE A 36 -6.77 -11.46 1.89
C ILE A 36 -7.34 -12.76 2.41
N THR A 37 -8.63 -12.79 2.72
CA THR A 37 -9.33 -14.05 3.03
C THR A 37 -10.09 -14.52 1.79
N PHE A 38 -9.77 -15.72 1.29
CA PHE A 38 -10.44 -16.32 0.15
C PHE A 38 -10.71 -17.79 0.41
N GLU A 39 -11.95 -18.24 0.21
CA GLU A 39 -12.39 -19.62 0.49
C GLU A 39 -12.07 -20.10 1.93
N GLY A 40 -12.11 -19.18 2.90
CA GLY A 40 -11.80 -19.46 4.31
C GLY A 40 -10.30 -19.60 4.62
N LYS A 41 -9.42 -19.38 3.63
CA LYS A 41 -7.97 -19.35 3.80
C LYS A 41 -7.44 -17.92 3.80
N GLU A 42 -6.56 -17.61 4.73
CA GLU A 42 -5.76 -16.38 4.71
C GLU A 42 -4.60 -16.52 3.72
N ILE A 43 -4.51 -15.58 2.79
CA ILE A 43 -3.44 -15.46 1.80
C ILE A 43 -2.67 -14.20 2.16
N VAL A 44 -1.40 -14.36 2.54
CA VAL A 44 -0.50 -13.27 2.92
C VAL A 44 0.52 -13.04 1.81
N THR A 45 0.66 -11.79 1.37
CA THR A 45 1.60 -11.34 0.34
C THR A 45 2.41 -10.18 0.88
N ASP A 46 3.74 -10.31 0.83
CA ASP A 46 4.64 -9.20 1.15
C ASP A 46 4.65 -8.19 -0.02
N LEU A 47 4.40 -6.93 0.31
CA LEU A 47 4.32 -5.82 -0.65
C LEU A 47 5.58 -4.97 -0.61
N THR A 48 5.99 -4.47 -1.77
CA THR A 48 7.02 -3.44 -1.94
C THR A 48 6.44 -2.04 -1.86
N GLY A 49 5.15 -1.89 -2.17
CA GLY A 49 4.48 -0.60 -2.19
C GLY A 49 2.95 -0.73 -2.08
N VAL A 50 2.33 0.32 -1.56
CA VAL A 50 0.88 0.51 -1.58
C VAL A 50 0.58 1.97 -1.86
N SER A 51 -0.41 2.20 -2.72
CA SER A 51 -0.97 3.51 -3.01
C SER A 51 -2.49 3.42 -2.91
N THR A 52 -3.11 4.49 -2.42
CA THR A 52 -4.56 4.61 -2.32
C THR A 52 -4.96 5.89 -3.02
N SER A 53 -5.95 5.82 -3.91
CA SER A 53 -6.50 6.99 -4.57
C SER A 53 -8.03 6.94 -4.57
N PHE A 54 -8.63 8.09 -4.35
CA PHE A 54 -10.06 8.32 -4.51
C PHE A 54 -10.27 9.74 -5.01
N SER A 55 -11.35 9.95 -5.74
CA SER A 55 -11.73 11.25 -6.26
C SER A 55 -13.19 11.49 -5.92
N ARG A 56 -13.49 12.58 -5.21
CA ARG A 56 -14.86 13.00 -4.93
C ARG A 56 -15.27 13.98 -6.02
N ASN A 57 -16.31 13.64 -6.77
CA ASN A 57 -16.93 14.59 -7.69
C ASN A 57 -18.13 15.24 -7.00
N PRO A 58 -18.05 16.52 -6.59
CA PRO A 58 -19.15 17.21 -5.91
C PRO A 58 -20.38 17.43 -6.79
N GLU A 59 -20.27 17.20 -8.11
CA GLU A 59 -21.40 17.27 -9.03
C GLU A 59 -22.18 15.95 -9.11
N ASN A 60 -21.61 14.83 -8.61
CA ASN A 60 -22.23 13.50 -8.54
C ASN A 60 -22.61 13.13 -7.10
N VAL A 61 -23.20 14.07 -6.35
CA VAL A 61 -23.80 13.75 -5.06
C VAL A 61 -25.13 13.07 -5.33
N GLU A 62 -25.16 11.74 -5.21
CA GLU A 62 -26.41 10.99 -5.28
C GLU A 62 -27.13 11.12 -3.94
N THR A 63 -28.29 11.75 -3.94
CA THR A 63 -29.15 11.80 -2.76
C THR A 63 -29.85 10.46 -2.64
N SER A 64 -29.36 9.60 -1.74
CA SER A 64 -30.08 8.39 -1.38
C SER A 64 -31.31 8.77 -0.55
N ALA A 65 -32.44 8.95 -1.24
CA ALA A 65 -33.73 9.18 -0.59
C ALA A 65 -34.14 7.89 0.14
N SER A 66 -33.94 7.85 1.46
CA SER A 66 -34.57 6.83 2.28
C SER A 66 -36.07 7.04 2.22
N ALA A 67 -36.79 6.14 1.54
CA ALA A 67 -38.24 6.16 1.43
C ALA A 67 -38.88 5.76 2.77
N ALA A 68 -38.72 6.60 3.80
CA ALA A 68 -39.48 6.50 5.03
C ALA A 68 -40.63 7.50 4.96
N LYS A 69 -41.84 6.97 4.77
CA LYS A 69 -43.05 7.68 5.20
C LYS A 69 -42.88 8.04 6.67
N ASP A 70 -43.16 9.29 6.98
CA ASP A 70 -43.48 9.84 8.29
C ASP A 70 -42.36 10.57 9.07
N THR A 71 -42.50 11.90 9.09
CA THR A 71 -42.10 12.94 10.07
C THR A 71 -40.85 12.83 10.96
N VAL A 72 -39.81 12.08 10.59
CA VAL A 72 -38.47 12.26 11.18
C VAL A 72 -37.54 12.88 10.14
N LYS A 73 -36.90 14.00 10.51
CA LYS A 73 -35.92 14.74 9.72
C LYS A 73 -34.96 13.76 9.02
N ALA A 74 -35.16 13.51 7.73
CA ALA A 74 -34.30 12.63 6.96
C ALA A 74 -32.87 13.18 7.04
N THR A 75 -31.97 12.42 7.65
CA THR A 75 -30.54 12.72 7.57
C THR A 75 -30.12 12.32 6.16
N THR A 76 -30.00 13.29 5.27
CA THR A 76 -29.42 13.07 3.94
C THR A 76 -27.91 12.91 4.14
N THR A 77 -27.42 11.68 4.01
CA THR A 77 -25.98 11.45 3.88
C THR A 77 -25.64 11.68 2.41
N ASP A 78 -24.89 12.73 2.13
CA ASP A 78 -24.36 12.99 0.79
C ASP A 78 -23.37 11.86 0.44
N TYR A 79 -23.67 11.10 -0.61
CA TYR A 79 -22.81 10.04 -1.14
C TYR A 79 -22.17 10.54 -2.43
N TYR A 80 -20.85 10.59 -2.47
CA TYR A 80 -20.06 10.87 -3.66
C TYR A 80 -19.92 9.58 -4.48
N GLY A 81 -20.64 9.50 -5.60
CA GLY A 81 -20.51 8.36 -6.51
C GLY A 81 -19.07 8.20 -7.03
N GLY A 82 -18.41 7.08 -6.72
CA GLY A 82 -17.13 6.71 -7.30
C GLY A 82 -16.49 5.45 -6.67
N ASN A 83 -15.41 4.98 -7.29
CA ASN A 83 -14.66 3.80 -6.85
C ASN A 83 -13.38 4.23 -6.11
N ILE A 84 -13.03 3.52 -5.05
CA ILE A 84 -11.74 3.68 -4.37
C ILE A 84 -10.75 2.73 -5.03
N TYR A 85 -9.59 3.23 -5.44
CA TYR A 85 -8.55 2.43 -6.06
C TYR A 85 -7.38 2.18 -5.10
N LEU A 86 -6.94 0.93 -5.04
CA LEU A 86 -5.75 0.50 -4.33
C LEU A 86 -4.75 -0.02 -5.35
N GLY A 87 -3.61 0.66 -5.50
CA GLY A 87 -2.46 0.14 -6.23
C GLY A 87 -1.54 -0.57 -5.24
N VAL A 88 -1.19 -1.83 -5.52
CA VAL A 88 -0.24 -2.59 -4.70
C VAL A 88 0.85 -3.19 -5.59
N ASP A 89 2.07 -3.14 -5.10
CA ASP A 89 3.25 -3.66 -5.76
C ASP A 89 3.90 -4.74 -4.89
N ALA A 90 4.39 -5.81 -5.51
CA ALA A 90 5.07 -6.91 -4.83
C ALA A 90 6.20 -7.47 -5.69
N HIS A 91 7.26 -7.97 -5.04
CA HIS A 91 8.32 -8.71 -5.75
C HIS A 91 7.79 -9.99 -6.38
N GLN A 92 6.92 -10.71 -5.66
CA GLN A 92 6.37 -11.99 -6.09
C GLN A 92 4.94 -12.15 -5.56
N ILE A 93 4.13 -12.86 -6.36
CA ILE A 93 2.77 -13.26 -6.00
C ILE A 93 2.71 -14.77 -5.92
N SER A 94 2.00 -15.30 -4.92
CA SER A 94 1.82 -16.73 -4.72
C SER A 94 0.77 -17.30 -5.68
N ASP A 95 0.84 -18.62 -5.93
CA ASP A 95 -0.16 -19.32 -6.73
C ASP A 95 -1.58 -19.20 -6.14
N ASP A 96 -1.70 -19.15 -4.81
CA ASP A 96 -2.98 -18.96 -4.14
C ASP A 96 -3.58 -17.58 -4.47
N MET A 97 -2.77 -16.54 -4.47
CA MET A 97 -3.21 -15.20 -4.86
C MET A 97 -3.59 -15.15 -6.35
N LEU A 98 -2.83 -15.82 -7.22
CA LEU A 98 -3.19 -15.96 -8.64
C LEU A 98 -4.54 -16.68 -8.81
N ARG A 99 -4.87 -17.65 -7.95
CA ARG A 99 -6.18 -18.30 -7.97
C ARG A 99 -7.31 -17.32 -7.62
N VAL A 100 -7.10 -16.41 -6.66
CA VAL A 100 -8.06 -15.33 -6.37
C VAL A 100 -8.32 -14.51 -7.63
N PHE A 101 -7.25 -14.11 -8.32
CA PHE A 101 -7.33 -13.23 -9.50
C PHE A 101 -7.90 -13.92 -10.74
N SER A 102 -7.77 -15.24 -10.84
CA SER A 102 -8.23 -16.02 -12.00
C SER A 102 -9.76 -16.02 -12.20
N LYS A 103 -10.51 -15.66 -11.15
CA LYS A 103 -11.97 -15.71 -11.14
C LYS A 103 -12.54 -14.34 -11.53
N LYS A 104 -13.24 -14.29 -12.67
CA LYS A 104 -13.74 -13.06 -13.31
C LYS A 104 -14.59 -12.11 -12.44
N GLN A 105 -15.19 -12.59 -11.36
CA GLN A 105 -16.08 -11.81 -10.49
C GLN A 105 -15.77 -12.03 -9.01
N THR A 106 -14.55 -12.47 -8.69
CA THR A 106 -14.18 -12.65 -7.29
C THR A 106 -14.08 -11.30 -6.61
N ARG A 107 -14.85 -11.18 -5.54
CA ARG A 107 -14.76 -10.08 -4.59
C ARG A 107 -14.21 -10.60 -3.27
N PHE A 108 -13.38 -9.79 -2.63
CA PHE A 108 -12.70 -10.19 -1.40
C PHE A 108 -12.49 -8.99 -0.49
N ASP A 109 -12.40 -9.30 0.80
CA ASP A 109 -12.01 -8.35 1.82
C ASP A 109 -10.53 -8.56 2.15
N GLY A 110 -9.90 -7.51 2.64
CA GLY A 110 -8.49 -7.61 3.00
C GLY A 110 -7.99 -6.48 3.87
N LYS A 111 -6.73 -6.65 4.27
CA LYS A 111 -6.02 -5.75 5.15
C LYS A 111 -4.58 -5.61 4.68
N ILE A 112 -4.11 -4.38 4.57
CA ILE A 112 -2.70 -4.06 4.37
C ILE A 112 -2.16 -3.54 5.71
N THR A 113 -1.09 -4.14 6.20
CA THR A 113 -0.44 -3.74 7.45
C THR A 113 1.03 -3.48 7.25
N VAL A 114 1.51 -2.46 7.94
CA VAL A 114 2.94 -2.23 8.15
C VAL A 114 3.33 -2.99 9.41
N VAL A 115 4.15 -4.03 9.30
CA VAL A 115 4.59 -4.85 10.43
C VAL A 115 6.09 -4.71 10.63
N ASP A 116 6.49 -4.57 11.90
CA ASP A 116 7.89 -4.61 12.31
C ASP A 116 8.35 -6.07 12.47
N THR A 117 9.63 -6.33 12.20
CA THR A 117 10.39 -7.55 12.47
C THR A 117 10.20 -8.13 13.88
N TYR A 118 9.80 -7.31 14.86
CA TYR A 118 9.48 -7.74 16.23
C TYR A 118 8.00 -8.04 16.48
N ALA A 119 7.17 -8.13 15.44
CA ALA A 119 5.73 -8.40 15.51
C ALA A 119 4.96 -7.47 16.46
N ARG A 120 5.42 -6.21 16.59
CA ARG A 120 4.69 -5.16 17.32
C ARG A 120 3.42 -4.79 16.56
N THR A 121 2.45 -4.22 17.30
CA THR A 121 1.18 -3.73 16.77
C THR A 121 1.43 -2.93 15.48
N PRO A 122 0.69 -3.18 14.39
CA PRO A 122 0.97 -2.51 13.13
C PRO A 122 0.81 -1.01 13.26
N ASP A 123 1.87 -0.27 12.91
CA ASP A 123 1.90 1.20 13.03
C ASP A 123 0.88 1.86 12.10
N ARG A 124 0.57 1.21 10.98
CA ARG A 124 -0.49 1.61 10.05
C ARG A 124 -1.21 0.40 9.48
N ALA A 125 -2.53 0.52 9.34
CA ALA A 125 -3.37 -0.50 8.75
C ALA A 125 -4.37 0.13 7.77
N ILE A 126 -4.50 -0.47 6.60
CA ILE A 126 -5.56 -0.17 5.63
C ILE A 126 -6.45 -1.40 5.57
N THR A 127 -7.72 -1.28 5.91
CA THR A 127 -8.72 -2.33 5.66
C THR A 127 -9.55 -1.94 4.46
N PHE A 128 -9.91 -2.91 3.63
CA PHE A 128 -10.79 -2.67 2.49
C PHE A 128 -11.80 -3.80 2.38
N LYS A 129 -12.98 -3.47 1.85
CA LYS A 129 -14.05 -4.44 1.63
C LYS A 129 -14.54 -4.43 0.20
N ASP A 130 -15.08 -5.57 -0.20
CA ASP A 130 -15.77 -5.76 -1.47
C ASP A 130 -14.85 -5.40 -2.66
N ALA A 131 -13.56 -5.75 -2.54
CA ALA A 131 -12.56 -5.41 -3.53
C ALA A 131 -12.60 -6.37 -4.73
N ALA A 132 -12.45 -5.81 -5.92
CA ALA A 132 -12.31 -6.56 -7.16
C ALA A 132 -11.00 -6.20 -7.86
N VAL A 133 -10.37 -7.19 -8.49
CA VAL A 133 -9.16 -6.95 -9.30
C VAL A 133 -9.55 -6.16 -10.55
N LEU A 134 -8.99 -4.96 -10.69
CA LEU A 134 -9.14 -4.13 -11.88
C LEU A 134 -8.05 -4.45 -12.91
N SER A 135 -6.81 -4.62 -12.45
CA SER A 135 -5.69 -4.99 -13.31
C SER A 135 -4.63 -5.78 -12.53
N PHE A 136 -3.91 -6.62 -13.27
CA PHE A 136 -2.74 -7.37 -12.81
C PHE A 136 -1.70 -7.34 -13.92
N SER A 137 -0.47 -6.99 -13.57
CA SER A 137 0.69 -7.02 -14.45
C SER A 137 1.85 -7.66 -13.72
N GLN A 138 2.57 -8.55 -14.40
CA GLN A 138 3.77 -9.19 -13.86
C GLN A 138 4.87 -9.16 -14.90
N GLN A 139 6.04 -8.68 -14.48
CA GLN A 139 7.26 -8.68 -15.26
C GLN A 139 8.25 -9.65 -14.63
N MET A 140 8.88 -10.48 -15.46
CA MET A 140 9.95 -11.39 -15.06
C MET A 140 11.18 -11.07 -15.90
N SER A 141 12.34 -10.95 -15.26
CA SER A 141 13.61 -10.68 -15.94
C SER A 141 14.69 -11.60 -15.37
N THR A 142 15.53 -12.14 -16.25
CA THR A 142 16.76 -12.85 -15.87
C THR A 142 17.94 -11.89 -15.67
N TYR A 143 17.74 -10.59 -15.89
CA TYR A 143 18.76 -9.55 -15.81
C TYR A 143 18.32 -8.46 -14.81
N GLY A 144 19.17 -8.18 -13.81
CA GLY A 144 18.93 -7.16 -12.76
C GLY A 144 18.77 -7.76 -11.35
N GLU A 145 18.72 -6.89 -10.33
CA GLU A 145 18.63 -7.28 -8.91
C GLU A 145 17.23 -7.76 -8.46
N SER A 146 16.20 -7.62 -9.30
CA SER A 146 14.83 -8.08 -9.02
C SER A 146 14.39 -9.12 -10.04
N TYR A 147 14.21 -10.37 -9.59
CA TYR A 147 13.78 -11.52 -10.41
C TYR A 147 12.31 -11.43 -10.88
N GLY A 148 11.53 -10.54 -10.27
CA GLY A 148 10.15 -10.26 -10.65
C GLY A 148 9.65 -8.94 -10.07
N ASN A 149 8.63 -8.37 -10.71
CA ASN A 149 7.82 -7.29 -10.16
C ASN A 149 6.37 -7.52 -10.58
N SER A 150 5.44 -7.42 -9.64
CA SER A 150 4.02 -7.56 -9.86
C SER A 150 3.30 -6.30 -9.38
N ALA A 151 2.55 -5.68 -10.27
CA ALA A 151 1.69 -4.53 -9.97
C ALA A 151 0.22 -4.95 -10.10
N MET A 152 -0.59 -4.60 -9.11
CA MET A 152 -2.02 -4.89 -9.07
C MET A 152 -2.80 -3.63 -8.72
N THR A 153 -3.97 -3.49 -9.32
CA THR A 153 -4.94 -2.46 -8.91
C THR A 153 -6.23 -3.13 -8.49
N PHE A 154 -6.74 -2.77 -7.32
CA PHE A 154 -8.03 -3.19 -6.80
C PHE A 154 -9.00 -2.00 -6.81
N SER A 155 -10.25 -2.26 -7.19
CA SER A 155 -11.36 -1.34 -6.96
C SER A 155 -12.11 -1.82 -5.73
N CYS A 156 -12.28 -0.96 -4.73
CA CYS A 156 -12.93 -1.27 -3.46
C CYS A 156 -14.16 -0.38 -3.27
N LYS A 157 -15.15 -0.92 -2.55
CA LYS A 157 -16.34 -0.16 -2.15
C LYS A 157 -16.09 0.65 -0.88
N GLU A 158 -15.40 0.04 0.08
CA GLU A 158 -15.08 0.65 1.37
C GLU A 158 -13.60 0.50 1.65
N ILE A 159 -13.02 1.52 2.27
CA ILE A 159 -11.66 1.49 2.82
C ILE A 159 -11.67 2.18 4.18
N ALA A 160 -10.87 1.70 5.11
CA ALA A 160 -10.55 2.39 6.34
C ALA A 160 -9.04 2.48 6.51
N VAL A 161 -8.54 3.66 6.87
CA VAL A 161 -7.11 3.89 7.14
C VAL A 161 -6.95 4.16 8.62
N ASN A 162 -6.22 3.30 9.32
CA ASN A 162 -6.06 3.33 10.78
C ASN A 162 -7.40 3.34 11.53
N GLY A 163 -8.41 2.65 10.98
CA GLY A 163 -9.77 2.62 11.54
C GLY A 163 -10.63 3.84 11.23
N ILE A 164 -10.15 4.78 10.41
CA ILE A 164 -10.94 5.90 9.89
C ILE A 164 -11.55 5.48 8.56
N ASP A 165 -12.86 5.29 8.52
CA ASP A 165 -13.60 4.95 7.32
C ASP A 165 -13.55 6.11 6.31
N ILE A 166 -13.23 5.79 5.05
CA ILE A 166 -13.28 6.72 3.94
C ILE A 166 -14.50 6.34 3.10
N GLU A 167 -15.57 7.09 3.34
CA GLU A 167 -16.78 7.01 2.53
C GLU A 167 -16.53 7.74 1.19
N GLN A 168 -16.89 7.05 0.11
CA GLN A 168 -17.31 7.68 -1.14
C GLN A 168 -18.81 7.75 -1.07
#